data_AF-A0AAW1DNZ8-F1
#
_entry.id   AF-A0AAW1DNZ8-F1
#
_cell.length_a   1.000
_cell.length_b   1.000
_cell.length_c   1.000
_cell.angle_alpha   90.00
_cell.angle_beta   90.00
_cell.angle_gamma   90.00
#
_symmetry.space_group_name_H-M   'P 1'
#
loop_
_entity.id
_entity.type
_entity.pdbx_description
1 polymer ?
#
loop_
_entity_poly.entity_id
_entity_poly.type
_entity_poly.pdbx_seq_one_letter_code
_entity_poly.pdbx_strand_id
1 'polypeptide(L)' 'MGCFGSAASRADHEETKRGKETNKKINQQLQKDKQVYRATHRLLLLGAGESGKSTIVKQMKILHVNGFTER' A
#
# COMPACT_ATOMS: atom_id res chain seq x y z
N MET A 1 37.23 -19.54 34.37
CA MET A 1 36.17 -18.54 34.08
C MET A 1 35.79 -18.70 32.61
N GLY A 2 35.08 -19.78 32.30
CA GLY A 2 34.79 -20.19 30.92
C GLY A 2 33.36 -19.82 30.55
N CYS A 3 33.19 -18.86 29.65
CA CYS A 3 31.91 -18.58 29.01
C CYS A 3 31.55 -19.72 28.05
N PHE A 4 30.96 -20.79 28.59
CA PHE A 4 30.12 -21.70 27.82
C PHE A 4 28.75 -21.04 27.66
N GLY A 5 28.52 -20.36 26.54
CA GLY A 5 27.22 -19.76 26.31
C GLY A 5 27.05 -19.16 24.92
N SER A 6 26.17 -19.79 24.15
CA SER A 6 25.20 -19.15 23.25
C SER A 6 25.58 -18.93 21.78
N ALA A 7 25.70 -20.04 21.03
CA ALA A 7 25.31 -20.00 19.61
C ALA A 7 23.83 -19.57 19.45
N ALA A 8 22.98 -19.92 20.42
CA ALA A 8 21.56 -19.53 20.48
C ALA A 8 21.33 -18.01 20.60
N SER A 9 22.18 -17.26 21.32
CA SER A 9 21.99 -15.81 21.47
C SER A 9 22.35 -15.04 20.20
N ARG A 10 23.34 -15.52 19.44
CA ARG A 10 23.72 -14.92 18.16
C ARG A 10 22.64 -15.12 17.11
N ALA A 11 22.02 -16.30 17.05
CA ALA A 11 20.91 -16.57 16.16
C ALA A 11 19.69 -15.69 16.48
N ASP A 12 19.32 -15.58 17.76
CA ASP A 12 18.21 -14.75 18.24
C ASP A 12 18.44 -13.24 17.99
N HIS A 13 19.68 -12.77 18.16
CA HIS A 13 20.06 -11.39 17.86
C HIS A 13 19.99 -11.07 16.36
N GLU A 14 20.42 -11.99 15.50
CA GLU A 14 20.32 -11.85 14.03
C GLU A 14 18.85 -11.88 13.56
N GLU A 15 18.02 -12.75 14.13
CA GLU A 15 16.58 -12.79 13.86
C GLU A 15 15.89 -11.49 14.27
N THR A 16 16.20 -10.99 15.47
CA THR A 16 15.71 -9.70 15.97
C THR A 16 16.12 -8.55 15.05
N LYS A 17 17.35 -8.56 14.54
CA LYS A 17 17.84 -7.55 13.59
C LYS A 17 17.09 -7.62 12.26
N ARG A 18 16.88 -8.81 11.70
CA ARG A 18 16.07 -9.01 10.49
C ARG A 18 14.62 -8.56 10.69
N GLY A 19 14.04 -8.83 11.85
CA GLY A 19 12.70 -8.36 12.24
C GLY A 19 12.63 -6.83 12.24
N LYS A 20 13.61 -6.15 12.84
CA LYS A 20 13.71 -4.69 12.84
C LYS A 20 13.86 -4.10 11.44
N GLU A 21 14.70 -4.69 10.60
CA GLU A 21 14.88 -4.26 9.20
C GLU A 21 13.59 -4.42 8.38
N THR A 22 12.90 -5.53 8.57
CA THR A 22 11.60 -5.80 7.92
C THR A 22 10.55 -4.80 8.37
N ASN A 23 10.43 -4.58 9.68
CA ASN A 23 9.51 -3.59 10.24
C ASN A 23 9.81 -2.17 9.73
N LYS A 24 11.09 -1.79 9.60
CA LYS A 24 11.49 -0.50 9.02
C LYS A 24 11.03 -0.36 7.57
N LYS A 25 11.20 -1.41 6.74
CA LYS A 25 10.73 -1.41 5.34
C LYS A 25 9.21 -1.28 5.24
N ILE A 26 8.47 -2.02 6.08
CA ILE A 26 7.00 -1.94 6.14
C ILE A 26 6.57 -0.52 6.51
N ASN A 27 7.15 0.06 7.56
CA ASN A 27 6.82 1.42 7.98
C ASN A 27 7.11 2.45 6.89
N GLN A 28 8.23 2.33 6.18
CA GLN A 28 8.54 3.21 5.05
C GLN A 28 7.51 3.09 3.93
N GLN A 29 7.05 1.87 3.61
CA GLN A 29 6.00 1.66 2.62
C GLN A 29 4.67 2.29 3.08
N LEU A 30 4.26 2.05 4.33
CA LEU A 30 3.05 2.63 4.89
C LEU A 30 3.04 4.17 4.86
N GLN A 31 4.18 4.82 5.10
CA GLN A 31 4.25 6.28 5.01
C GLN A 31 4.06 6.78 3.57
N LYS A 32 4.66 6.09 2.58
CA LYS A 32 4.46 6.42 1.16
C LYS A 32 3.00 6.24 0.76
N ASP A 33 2.40 5.11 1.13
CA ASP A 33 1.00 4.81 0.81
C ASP A 33 0.04 5.81 1.47
N LYS A 34 0.34 6.24 2.70
CA LYS A 34 -0.43 7.28 3.40
C LYS A 34 -0.37 8.63 2.67
N GLN A 35 0.78 8.99 2.09
CA GLN A 35 0.93 10.21 1.32
C GLN A 35 0.11 10.15 0.02
N VAL A 36 0.20 9.03 -0.71
CA VAL A 36 -0.61 8.81 -1.93
C VAL A 36 -2.11 8.82 -1.60
N TYR A 37 -2.50 8.16 -0.52
CA TYR A 37 -3.89 8.12 -0.07
C TYR A 37 -4.44 9.53 0.23
N ARG A 38 -3.65 10.36 0.94
CA ARG A 38 -4.02 11.73 1.27
C ARG A 38 -4.08 12.64 0.05
N ALA A 39 -3.23 12.40 -0.95
CA ALA A 39 -3.25 13.15 -2.21
C ALA A 39 -4.43 12.75 -3.13
N THR A 40 -5.06 11.59 -2.89
CA THR A 40 -6.15 11.07 -3.72
C THR A 40 -7.50 11.67 -3.29
N HIS A 41 -8.18 12.35 -4.21
CA HIS A 41 -9.52 12.89 -3.99
C HIS A 41 -10.57 11.78 -4.21
N ARG A 42 -11.29 11.39 -3.15
CA ARG A 42 -12.32 10.34 -3.20
C ARG A 42 -13.69 10.97 -3.41
N LEU A 43 -14.32 10.67 -4.54
CA LEU A 43 -15.64 11.18 -4.91
C LEU A 43 -16.67 10.05 -4.86
N LEU A 44 -17.83 10.32 -4.28
CA LEU A 44 -18.98 9.43 -4.26
C LEU A 44 -20.09 10.02 -5.13
N LEU A 45 -20.55 9.26 -6.13
CA LEU A 45 -21.66 9.66 -6.99
C LEU A 45 -22.95 8.98 -6.51
N LEU A 46 -23.97 9.78 -6.18
CA LEU A 46 -25.27 9.31 -5.74
C LEU A 46 -26.37 9.72 -6.74
N GLY A 47 -27.45 8.94 -6.78
CA GLY A 47 -28.58 9.20 -7.66
C GLY A 47 -29.44 7.95 -7.87
N ALA A 48 -30.67 8.14 -8.35
CA ALA A 48 -31.61 7.06 -8.65
C ALA A 48 -31.07 6.06 -9.71
N GLY A 49 -31.80 4.97 -9.96
CA GLY A 49 -31.55 4.11 -11.12
C GLY A 49 -31.46 4.94 -12.41
N GLU A 50 -30.59 4.55 -13.34
CA GLU A 50 -30.48 5.14 -14.69
C GLU A 50 -30.07 6.63 -14.78
N SER A 51 -29.81 7.29 -13.66
CA SER A 51 -29.32 8.69 -13.57
C SER A 51 -27.95 8.97 -14.23
N GLY A 52 -27.37 8.01 -14.96
CA GLY A 52 -26.14 8.23 -15.71
C GLY A 52 -24.84 8.23 -14.90
N LYS A 53 -24.85 7.81 -13.62
CA LYS A 53 -23.63 7.70 -12.79
C LYS A 53 -22.51 6.92 -13.49
N SER A 54 -22.84 5.79 -14.11
CA SER A 54 -21.88 4.98 -14.87
C SER A 54 -21.34 5.70 -16.10
N THR A 55 -22.15 6.54 -16.74
CA THR A 55 -21.74 7.36 -17.89
C THR A 55 -20.69 8.38 -17.46
N ILE A 56 -20.88 9.05 -16.32
CA ILE A 56 -19.88 10.00 -15.78
C ILE A 56 -18.53 9.31 -15.55
N VAL A 57 -18.53 8.14 -14.92
CA VAL A 57 -17.29 7.37 -14.68
C VAL A 57 -16.62 6.94 -16.00
N LYS A 58 -17.41 6.50 -16.99
CA LYS A 58 -16.89 6.16 -18.34
C LYS A 58 -16.23 7.36 -19.01
N GLN A 59 -16.87 8.54 -18.97
CA GLN A 59 -16.31 9.77 -19.54
C GLN A 59 -15.00 10.16 -18.83
N MET A 60 -14.95 10.06 -17.50
CA MET A 60 -13.73 10.34 -16.75
C MET A 60 -12.57 9.43 -17.18
N LYS A 61 -12.85 8.15 -17.45
CA LYS A 61 -11.84 7.20 -17.96
C LYS A 61 -11.40 7.52 -19.39
N ILE A 62 -12.28 7.99 -20.27
CA ILE A 62 -11.92 8.40 -21.63
C ILE A 62 -11.01 9.64 -21.61
N LEU A 63 -11.31 10.61 -20.74
CA LEU A 63 -10.61 11.90 -20.70
C LEU A 63 -9.28 11.87 -19.95
N HIS A 64 -9.18 11.09 -18.86
CA HIS A 64 -8.05 11.16 -17.91
C HIS A 64 -7.24 9.87 -17.79
N VAL A 65 -7.69 8.78 -18.40
CA VAL A 65 -6.99 7.50 -18.45
C VAL A 65 -6.82 7.13 -19.93
N ASN A 66 -5.90 6.22 -20.27
CA ASN A 66 -5.66 5.75 -21.64
C ASN A 66 -6.84 4.92 -22.22
N GLY A 67 -8.08 5.43 -22.09
CA GLY A 67 -9.31 4.85 -22.62
C GLY A 67 -9.60 3.44 -22.13
N PHE A 68 -10.34 2.71 -22.96
CA PHE A 68 -10.59 1.28 -22.81
C PHE A 68 -9.85 0.58 -23.96
N THR A 69 -8.55 0.33 -23.82
CA THR A 69 -7.89 -0.67 -24.65
C THR A 69 -8.30 -2.04 -24.13
N GLU A 70 -9.34 -2.62 -24.71
CA GLU A 70 -9.60 -4.05 -24.67
C GLU A 70 -8.52 -4.73 -25.53
N ARG A 71 -7.75 -5.63 -24.92
CA ARG A 71 -7.13 -6.73 -25.65
C ARG A 71 -7.94 -7.98 -25.36
#